data_AF-A0A540NDI8-F1
#
_entry.id   AF-A0A540NDI8-F1
#
_cell.length_a   1.000
_cell.length_b   1.000
_cell.length_c   1.000
_cell.angle_alpha   90.00
_cell.angle_beta   90.00
_cell.angle_gamma   90.00
#
_symmetry.space_group_name_H-M   'P 1'
#
loop_
_entity.id
_entity.type
_entity.pdbx_description
1 polymer ?
#
loop_
_entity_poly.entity_id
_entity_poly.type
_entity_poly.pdbx_seq_one_letter_code
_entity_poly.pdbx_strand_id
1 'polypeptide(L)'
;MEAASIRMDRKTSIETEPRTLRIDQIEFAREAAKYVVNTKNIEEAMSIFTEGLKPVVSSIKQNGDEMMIDSVEEPEHSDDYFIRPRGPQDVVSAPF
;
A
#
# COMPACT_ATOMS: atom_id res chain seq x y z
N MET A 1 -16.68 41.89 20.91
CA MET A 1 -16.53 40.45 20.64
C MET A 1 -15.29 40.30 19.79
N GLU A 2 -14.17 39.90 20.41
CA GLU A 2 -12.90 39.76 19.71
C GLU A 2 -12.68 38.26 19.48
N ALA A 3 -12.74 37.84 18.21
CA ALA A 3 -12.48 36.47 17.82
C ALA A 3 -10.97 36.25 17.87
N ALA A 4 -10.50 35.52 18.89
CA ALA A 4 -9.12 35.08 18.97
C ALA A 4 -8.80 34.22 17.74
N SER A 5 -7.95 34.73 16.86
CA SER A 5 -7.41 33.97 15.73
C SER A 5 -6.56 32.83 16.27
N ILE A 6 -7.09 31.62 16.24
CA ILE A 6 -6.37 30.40 16.58
C ILE A 6 -5.29 30.22 15.51
N ARG A 7 -4.03 30.54 15.87
CA ARG A 7 -2.87 30.24 15.03
C ARG A 7 -2.71 28.72 15.05
N MET A 8 -3.13 28.07 13.97
CA MET A 8 -2.86 26.65 13.78
C MET A 8 -1.37 26.49 13.48
N ASP A 9 -0.59 26.14 14.51
CA ASP A 9 0.80 25.74 14.33
C ASP A 9 0.82 24.43 13.53
N ARG A 10 1.26 24.51 12.27
CA ARG A 10 1.52 23.33 11.43
C ARG A 10 2.66 22.53 12.06
N LYS A 11 2.32 21.47 12.78
CA LYS A 11 3.30 20.44 13.18
C LYS A 11 3.67 19.64 11.94
N THR A 12 4.96 19.56 11.62
CA THR A 12 5.43 18.74 10.49
C THR A 12 5.40 17.26 10.90
N SER A 13 4.56 16.45 10.24
CA SER A 13 4.40 15.02 10.53
C SER A 13 5.66 14.18 10.26
N ILE A 14 6.66 14.74 9.59
CA ILE A 14 7.86 14.04 9.11
C ILE A 14 8.71 13.38 10.21
N GLU A 15 8.67 13.88 11.46
CA GLU A 15 9.39 13.28 12.59
C GLU A 15 8.63 12.12 13.23
N THR A 16 7.31 12.07 13.02
CA THR A 16 6.42 11.05 13.60
C THR A 16 6.09 9.91 12.63
N GLU A 17 6.36 10.11 11.34
CA GLU A 17 6.10 9.13 10.30
C GLU A 17 7.21 8.07 10.23
N PRO A 18 6.86 6.81 9.91
CA PRO A 18 7.86 5.79 9.66
C PRO A 18 8.70 6.18 8.44
N ARG A 19 10.03 6.22 8.59
CA ARG A 19 10.93 6.47 7.46
C ARG A 19 10.82 5.35 6.43
N THR A 20 10.63 5.74 5.18
CA THR A 20 10.72 4.83 4.04
C THR A 20 12.18 4.42 3.81
N LEU A 21 12.36 3.28 3.15
CA LEU A 21 13.68 2.79 2.74
C LEU A 21 14.31 3.74 1.71
N ARG A 22 15.65 3.88 1.76
CA ARG A 22 16.43 4.53 0.70
C ARG A 22 16.53 3.62 -0.54
N ILE A 23 16.96 4.17 -1.67
CA ILE A 23 17.03 3.43 -2.94
C ILE A 23 17.94 2.19 -2.87
N ASP A 24 19.11 2.30 -2.22
CA ASP A 24 20.04 1.19 -2.00
C ASP A 24 19.41 0.06 -1.19
N GLN A 25 18.60 0.44 -0.19
CA GLN A 25 17.90 -0.51 0.66
C GLN A 25 16.73 -1.18 -0.06
N ILE A 26 16.05 -0.46 -0.96
CA ILE A 26 14.98 -1.01 -1.80
C ILE A 26 15.56 -2.05 -2.76
N GLU A 27 16.65 -1.74 -3.44
CA GLU A 27 17.31 -2.66 -4.37
C GLU A 27 17.79 -3.92 -3.65
N PHE A 28 18.43 -3.76 -2.49
CA PHE A 28 18.85 -4.88 -1.66
C PHE A 28 17.65 -5.74 -1.21
N ALA A 29 16.59 -5.11 -0.69
CA ALA A 29 15.39 -5.82 -0.25
C ALA A 29 14.72 -6.58 -1.41
N ARG A 30 14.72 -6.01 -2.61
CA ARG A 30 14.20 -6.67 -3.82
C ARG A 30 14.97 -7.94 -4.15
N GLU A 31 16.31 -7.89 -4.18
CA GLU A 31 17.11 -9.08 -4.49
C GLU A 31 16.97 -10.14 -3.39
N ALA A 32 16.91 -9.73 -2.13
CA ALA A 32 16.64 -10.65 -1.01
C ALA A 32 15.26 -11.32 -1.13
N ALA A 33 14.21 -10.55 -1.43
CA ALA A 33 12.87 -11.10 -1.63
C ALA A 33 12.83 -12.08 -2.81
N LYS A 34 13.48 -11.73 -3.93
CA LYS A 34 13.60 -12.61 -5.11
C LYS A 34 14.31 -13.93 -4.76
N TYR A 35 15.36 -13.88 -3.95
CA TYR A 35 16.05 -15.08 -3.49
C TYR A 35 15.13 -16.00 -2.68
N VAL A 36 14.35 -15.44 -1.74
CA VAL A 36 13.40 -16.21 -0.93
C VAL A 36 12.37 -16.91 -1.81
N VAL A 37 11.70 -16.16 -2.71
CA VAL A 37 10.67 -16.72 -3.59
C VAL A 37 11.21 -17.83 -4.49
N ASN A 38 12.44 -17.70 -4.97
CA ASN A 38 13.02 -18.68 -5.89
C ASN A 38 13.60 -19.93 -5.21
N THR A 39 13.88 -19.89 -3.90
CA THR A 39 14.62 -20.97 -3.20
C THR A 39 13.85 -21.63 -2.08
N LYS A 40 12.82 -20.97 -1.54
CA LYS A 40 12.01 -21.47 -0.42
C LYS A 40 10.70 -22.06 -0.93
N ASN A 41 10.15 -22.98 -0.14
CA ASN A 41 8.78 -23.43 -0.38
C ASN A 41 7.78 -22.33 0.01
N ILE A 42 6.52 -22.48 -0.41
CA ILE A 42 5.49 -21.46 -0.23
C ILE A 42 5.26 -21.15 1.26
N GLU A 43 5.19 -22.17 2.11
CA GLU A 43 4.91 -22.01 3.54
C GLU A 43 6.04 -21.25 4.26
N GLU A 44 7.29 -21.62 3.99
CA GLU A 44 8.47 -20.95 4.52
C GLU A 44 8.57 -19.51 4.03
N ALA A 45 8.36 -19.28 2.73
CA ALA A 45 8.37 -17.93 2.17
C ALA A 45 7.29 -17.06 2.81
N MET A 46 6.09 -17.61 3.00
CA MET A 46 4.96 -16.91 3.62
C MET A 46 5.26 -16.57 5.09
N SER A 47 5.88 -17.48 5.83
CA SER A 47 6.36 -17.20 7.18
C SER A 47 7.35 -16.02 7.19
N ILE A 48 8.36 -16.04 6.32
CA ILE A 48 9.38 -14.98 6.24
C ILE A 48 8.75 -13.61 5.93
N PHE A 49 7.81 -13.53 5.00
CA PHE A 49 7.22 -12.24 4.59
C PHE A 49 6.19 -11.69 5.59
N THR A 50 5.61 -12.54 6.44
CA THR A 50 4.53 -12.14 7.36
C THR A 50 4.97 -12.09 8.82
N GLU A 51 6.17 -12.57 9.14
CA GLU A 51 6.72 -12.55 10.49
C GLU A 51 6.77 -11.12 11.05
N GLY A 52 6.13 -10.92 12.21
CA GLY A 52 6.15 -9.65 12.93
C GLY A 52 5.22 -8.56 12.38
N LEU A 53 4.48 -8.81 11.30
CA LEU A 53 3.47 -7.87 10.81
C LEU A 53 2.29 -7.77 11.79
N LYS A 54 1.81 -6.55 12.03
CA LYS A 54 0.58 -6.30 12.80
C LYS A 54 -0.55 -5.94 11.82
N PRO A 55 -1.74 -6.54 11.97
CA PRO A 55 -2.89 -6.16 11.17
C PRO A 55 -3.17 -4.67 11.33
N VAL A 56 -3.37 -3.96 10.21
CA VAL A 56 -3.88 -2.59 10.25
C VAL A 56 -5.36 -2.69 10.58
N VAL A 57 -5.75 -2.26 11.79
CA VAL A 57 -7.15 -2.20 12.19
C VAL A 57 -7.83 -1.14 11.31
N SER A 58 -8.46 -1.59 10.24
CA SER A 58 -9.32 -0.74 9.43
C SER A 58 -10.46 -0.24 10.32
N SER A 59 -10.57 1.09 10.47
CA SER A 59 -11.67 1.72 11.22
C SER A 59 -13.01 1.69 10.45
N ILE A 60 -13.09 0.93 9.36
CA ILE A 60 -14.35 0.72 8.64
C ILE A 60 -15.24 -0.13 9.55
N LYS A 61 -16.17 0.54 10.24
CA LYS A 61 -17.31 -0.11 10.87
C LYS A 61 -18.04 -0.86 9.76
N GLN A 62 -17.97 -2.18 9.79
CA GLN A 62 -18.74 -3.04 8.90
C GLN A 62 -20.22 -2.85 9.23
N ASN A 63 -20.85 -1.88 8.58
CA ASN A 63 -22.29 -1.93 8.39
C ASN A 63 -22.53 -2.96 7.29
N GLY A 64 -22.62 -4.23 7.67
CA GLY A 64 -23.44 -5.24 7.00
C GLY A 64 -23.11 -5.71 5.58
N ASP A 65 -22.08 -5.21 4.89
CA ASP A 65 -21.68 -5.77 3.58
C ASP A 65 -20.36 -6.52 3.71
N GLU A 66 -20.49 -7.84 3.87
CA GLU A 66 -19.44 -8.84 3.73
C GLU A 66 -18.81 -8.68 2.35
N MET A 67 -17.62 -8.09 2.28
CA MET A 67 -16.85 -8.06 1.04
C MET A 67 -16.41 -9.50 0.76
N MET A 68 -17.17 -10.19 -0.08
CA MET A 68 -16.81 -11.46 -0.69
C MET A 68 -15.42 -11.30 -1.29
N ILE A 69 -14.43 -11.95 -0.68
CA ILE A 69 -13.14 -12.20 -1.32
C ILE A 69 -13.44 -13.14 -2.49
N ASP A 70 -13.55 -12.56 -3.68
CA ASP A 70 -13.74 -13.34 -4.89
C ASP A 70 -12.56 -14.32 -4.98
N SER A 71 -12.86 -15.62 -4.85
CA SER A 71 -11.85 -16.67 -4.92
C SER A 71 -11.22 -16.56 -6.29
N VAL A 72 -9.93 -16.25 -6.34
CA VAL A 72 -9.21 -16.08 -7.61
C VAL A 72 -9.29 -17.41 -8.38
N GLU A 73 -10.14 -17.47 -9.41
CA GLU A 73 -9.97 -18.48 -10.45
C GLU A 73 -8.68 -18.14 -11.21
N GLU A 74 -7.82 -19.13 -11.42
CA GLU A 74 -6.59 -18.97 -12.21
C GLU A 74 -6.94 -18.34 -13.57
N PRO A 75 -6.36 -17.18 -13.95
CA PRO A 75 -6.63 -16.63 -15.26
C PRO A 75 -5.86 -17.43 -16.31
N GLU A 76 -6.59 -18.20 -17.12
CA GLU A 76 -6.13 -18.63 -18.43
C GLU A 76 -5.66 -17.40 -19.22
N HIS A 77 -4.46 -17.49 -19.81
CA HIS A 77 -3.90 -16.47 -20.71
C HIS A 77 -4.91 -16.09 -21.79
N SER A 78 -5.49 -14.91 -21.68
CA SER A 78 -6.13 -14.21 -22.79
C SER A 78 -5.71 -12.75 -22.75
N ASP A 79 -4.81 -12.42 -23.68
CA ASP A 79 -4.44 -11.06 -24.01
C ASP A 79 -5.70 -10.23 -24.33
N ASP A 80 -5.65 -8.97 -23.92
CA ASP A 80 -6.47 -7.86 -24.40
C ASP A 80 -7.88 -7.72 -23.81
N TYR A 81 -8.01 -7.16 -22.59
CA TYR A 81 -9.04 -6.14 -22.24
C TYR A 81 -8.65 -5.37 -20.96
N PHE A 82 -7.67 -4.47 -21.05
CA PHE A 82 -7.57 -3.40 -20.05
C PHE A 82 -8.68 -2.39 -20.30
N ILE A 83 -9.83 -2.52 -19.63
CA ILE A 83 -10.77 -1.41 -19.47
C ILE A 83 -10.10 -0.38 -18.54
N ARG A 84 -9.25 0.45 -19.13
CA ARG A 84 -8.79 1.71 -18.54
C ARG A 84 -10.04 2.57 -18.32
N PRO A 85 -10.29 3.11 -17.11
CA PRO A 85 -11.31 4.14 -16.95
C PRO A 85 -10.91 5.34 -17.83
N ARG A 86 -11.61 5.53 -18.93
CA ARG A 86 -11.41 6.64 -19.87
C ARG A 86 -12.12 7.88 -19.32
N GLY A 87 -11.59 8.41 -18.22
CA GLY A 87 -11.84 9.78 -17.78
C GLY A 87 -10.68 10.68 -18.22
N PRO A 88 -10.89 11.98 -18.49
CA PRO A 88 -9.77 12.90 -18.64
C PRO A 88 -8.98 12.90 -17.33
N GLN A 89 -7.76 12.36 -17.36
CA GLN A 89 -6.82 12.55 -16.27
C GLN A 89 -6.40 14.01 -16.33
N ASP A 90 -7.05 14.84 -15.53
CA ASP A 90 -6.62 16.20 -15.22
C ASP A 90 -5.34 16.11 -14.39
N VAL A 91 -4.21 15.84 -15.07
CA VAL A 91 -2.86 15.78 -14.49
C VAL A 91 -2.20 17.15 -14.45
N VAL A 92 -2.98 18.23 -14.55
CA VAL A 92 -2.44 19.57 -14.55
C VAL A 92 -2.56 20.16 -13.14
N SER A 93 -1.39 20.35 -12.51
CA SER A 93 -1.17 21.12 -11.28
C SER A 93 -1.36 20.40 -9.93
N ALA A 94 -0.51 19.41 -9.64
CA ALA A 94 -0.01 19.25 -8.28
C ALA A 94 1.38 19.95 -8.20
N PRO A 95 1.53 21.08 -7.49
CA PRO A 95 2.81 21.77 -7.37
C PRO A 95 3.79 21.03 -6.45
N PHE A 96 5.08 21.19 -6.73
CA PHE A 96 6.20 20.78 -5.87
C PHE A 96 6.39 21.76 -4.71
#